data_AF-A0A970BJI9-F1
#
_entry.id   AF-A0A970BJI9-F1
#
_cell.length_a   1.000
_cell.length_b   1.000
_cell.length_c   1.000
_cell.angle_alpha   90.00
_cell.angle_beta   90.00
_cell.angle_gamma   90.00
#
_symmetry.space_group_name_H-M   'P 1'
#
loop_
_entity.id
_entity.type
_entity.pdbx_description
1 polymer ?
#
loop_
_entity_poly.entity_id
_entity_poly.type
_entity_poly.pdbx_seq_one_letter_code
_entity_poly.pdbx_strand_id
1 'polypeptide(L)'
;MTIELKLLTRRASVVLVLSLLVIIGLLIFTISYFRDASAWVVHPSNRHLYSNAQLMETGTIYDRKGEILFQTLNGSKIYNENKIIRTAVLHEIGDTNNNIVTGAQVAFREKLNGWNMFSGAYRFNQKFSHFKYDLHLTLDAQLCSTAYT
;
A
#
# COMPACT_ATOMS: atom_id res chain seq x y z
N MET A 1 -43.35 -7.12 -43.66
CA MET A 1 -41.87 -7.30 -43.65
C MET A 1 -41.11 -6.07 -43.14
N THR A 2 -41.54 -4.83 -43.41
CA THR A 2 -40.82 -3.60 -43.02
C THR A 2 -40.96 -3.19 -41.54
N ILE A 3 -42.04 -3.58 -40.85
CA ILE A 3 -42.28 -3.28 -39.43
C ILE A 3 -41.40 -4.16 -38.52
N GLU A 4 -41.30 -5.46 -38.83
CA GLU A 4 -40.41 -6.43 -38.19
C GLU A 4 -38.93 -5.96 -38.22
N LEU A 5 -38.48 -5.48 -39.38
CA LEU A 5 -37.12 -4.98 -39.55
C LEU A 5 -36.84 -3.76 -38.66
N LYS A 6 -37.77 -2.78 -38.59
CA LYS A 6 -37.64 -1.59 -37.73
C LYS A 6 -37.61 -1.93 -36.24
N LEU A 7 -38.35 -2.95 -35.80
CA LEU A 7 -38.35 -3.43 -34.42
C LEU A 7 -37.02 -4.13 -34.07
N LEU A 8 -36.49 -4.93 -34.99
CA LEU A 8 -35.18 -5.58 -34.86
C LEU A 8 -34.05 -4.53 -34.78
N THR A 9 -34.07 -3.51 -35.65
CA THR A 9 -33.08 -2.42 -35.62
C THR A 9 -33.15 -1.59 -34.35
N ARG A 10 -34.35 -1.36 -33.78
CA ARG A 10 -34.54 -0.61 -32.52
C ARG A 10 -34.02 -1.36 -31.29
N ARG A 11 -34.24 -2.67 -31.21
CA ARG A 11 -33.70 -3.51 -30.11
C ARG A 11 -32.18 -3.66 -30.23
N ALA A 12 -31.67 -3.87 -31.43
CA ALA A 12 -30.24 -3.95 -31.70
C ALA A 12 -29.51 -2.64 -31.37
N SER A 13 -30.10 -1.48 -31.68
CA SER A 13 -29.50 -0.18 -31.36
C SER A 13 -29.49 0.11 -29.86
N VAL A 14 -30.48 -0.33 -29.07
CA VAL A 14 -30.44 -0.24 -27.61
C VAL A 14 -29.29 -1.07 -27.03
N VAL A 15 -29.09 -2.30 -27.51
CA VAL A 15 -27.96 -3.15 -27.09
C VAL A 15 -26.63 -2.50 -27.44
N LEU A 16 -26.51 -1.92 -28.64
CA LEU A 16 -25.28 -1.26 -29.09
C LEU A 16 -24.93 -0.05 -28.22
N VAL A 17 -25.92 0.80 -27.91
CA VAL A 17 -25.74 1.94 -27.00
C VAL A 17 -25.32 1.45 -25.60
N LEU A 18 -25.96 0.39 -25.09
CA LEU A 18 -25.62 -0.17 -23.79
C LEU A 18 -24.20 -0.76 -23.78
N SER A 19 -23.79 -1.46 -24.83
CA SER A 19 -22.41 -1.95 -24.99
C SER A 19 -21.41 -0.80 -25.02
N LEU A 20 -21.71 0.28 -25.74
CA LEU A 20 -20.85 1.46 -25.79
C LEU A 20 -20.70 2.10 -24.40
N LEU A 21 -21.80 2.24 -23.65
CA LEU A 21 -21.78 2.75 -22.28
C LEU A 21 -20.93 1.86 -21.35
N VAL A 22 -21.02 0.53 -21.48
CA VAL A 22 -20.17 -0.40 -20.72
C VAL A 22 -18.69 -0.19 -21.07
N ILE A 23 -18.35 -0.06 -22.35
CA ILE A 23 -16.96 0.17 -22.78
C ILE A 23 -16.43 1.50 -22.23
N ILE A 24 -17.22 2.57 -22.29
CA ILE A 24 -16.84 3.87 -21.71
C ILE A 24 -16.65 3.75 -20.20
N GLY A 25 -17.58 3.07 -19.50
CA GLY A 25 -17.48 2.83 -18.07
C GLY A 25 -16.22 2.03 -17.69
N LEU A 26 -15.88 1.00 -18.46
CA LEU A 26 -14.66 0.22 -18.29
C LEU A 26 -13.41 1.08 -18.51
N LEU A 27 -13.41 1.95 -19.53
CA LEU A 27 -12.29 2.83 -19.82
C LEU A 27 -12.04 3.84 -18.69
N ILE A 28 -13.11 4.45 -18.17
CA ILE A 28 -13.05 5.32 -16.99
C ILE A 28 -12.52 4.54 -15.79
N PHE A 29 -13.06 3.35 -15.53
CA PHE A 29 -12.63 2.49 -14.43
C PHE A 29 -11.15 2.12 -14.53
N THR A 30 -10.66 1.74 -15.72
CA THR A 30 -9.26 1.43 -15.94
C THR A 30 -8.37 2.64 -15.65
N ILE A 31 -8.71 3.84 -16.14
CA ILE A 31 -7.94 5.06 -15.84
C ILE A 31 -7.90 5.33 -14.33
N SER A 32 -9.03 5.23 -13.65
CA SER A 32 -9.10 5.43 -12.19
C SER A 32 -8.29 4.37 -11.43
N TYR A 33 -8.34 3.11 -11.88
CA TYR A 33 -7.56 2.03 -11.29
C TYR A 33 -6.05 2.32 -11.36
N PHE A 34 -5.55 2.78 -12.52
CA PHE A 34 -4.13 3.13 -12.66
C PHE A 34 -3.69 4.30 -11.76
N ARG A 35 -4.61 5.15 -11.31
CA ARG A 35 -4.32 6.33 -10.48
C ARG A 35 -4.47 6.05 -8.99
N ASP A 36 -5.55 5.38 -8.59
CA ASP A 36 -6.02 5.38 -7.21
C ASP A 36 -6.02 3.99 -6.55
N ALA A 37 -5.61 2.93 -7.27
CA ALA A 37 -5.66 1.57 -6.75
C ALA A 37 -4.85 1.38 -5.46
N SER A 38 -3.71 2.06 -5.27
CA SER A 38 -2.93 1.95 -4.04
C SER A 38 -3.71 2.48 -2.83
N ALA A 39 -4.41 3.60 -3.00
CA ALA A 39 -5.26 4.22 -1.98
C ALA A 39 -6.48 3.36 -1.63
N TRP A 40 -7.10 2.70 -2.60
CA TRP A 40 -8.27 1.83 -2.37
C TRP A 40 -7.92 0.57 -1.58
N VAL A 41 -6.74 0.01 -1.82
CA VAL A 41 -6.30 -1.22 -1.15
C VAL A 41 -5.98 -0.98 0.32
N VAL A 42 -5.47 0.20 0.66
CA VAL A 42 -5.20 0.58 2.06
C VAL A 42 -6.43 1.10 2.81
N HIS A 43 -7.63 0.94 2.24
CA HIS A 43 -8.85 1.41 2.89
C HIS A 43 -9.21 0.54 4.11
N PRO A 44 -9.57 1.12 5.28
CA PRO A 44 -9.84 0.37 6.52
C PRO A 44 -10.92 -0.71 6.42
N SER A 45 -11.81 -0.63 5.43
CA SER A 45 -12.84 -1.66 5.18
C SER A 45 -12.28 -3.00 4.72
N ASN A 46 -11.02 -3.06 4.24
CA ASN A 46 -10.36 -4.27 3.79
C ASN A 46 -9.84 -5.12 4.97
N ARG A 47 -10.73 -5.67 5.81
CA ARG A 47 -10.38 -6.42 7.05
C ARG A 47 -9.46 -7.63 6.84
N HIS A 48 -9.32 -8.15 5.62
CA HIS A 48 -8.39 -9.25 5.31
C HIS A 48 -6.91 -8.78 5.25
N LEU A 49 -6.68 -7.47 5.12
CA LEU A 49 -5.35 -6.84 5.19
C LEU A 49 -5.09 -6.22 6.57
N TYR A 50 -6.16 -5.94 7.32
CA TYR A 50 -6.13 -5.19 8.57
C TYR A 50 -6.66 -6.02 9.75
N SER A 51 -5.82 -6.28 10.75
CA SER A 51 -6.27 -6.70 12.08
C SER A 51 -6.22 -5.50 13.01
N ASN A 52 -7.34 -5.15 13.67
CA ASN A 52 -7.44 -3.97 14.55
C ASN A 52 -6.98 -2.64 13.90
N ALA A 53 -7.35 -2.43 12.63
CA ALA A 53 -6.93 -1.26 11.83
C ALA A 53 -5.40 -1.12 11.62
N GLN A 54 -4.62 -2.16 11.90
CA GLN A 54 -3.19 -2.25 11.62
C GLN A 54 -2.91 -3.38 10.62
N LEU A 55 -1.94 -3.15 9.73
CA LEU A 55 -1.53 -4.15 8.75
C LEU A 55 -0.82 -5.30 9.48
N MET A 56 -1.21 -6.54 9.19
CA MET A 56 -0.72 -7.71 9.95
C MET A 56 0.78 -7.95 9.77
N GLU A 57 1.34 -7.61 8.61
CA GLU A 57 2.77 -7.60 8.35
C GLU A 57 3.15 -6.46 7.42
N THR A 58 4.22 -5.76 7.76
CA THR A 58 4.80 -4.64 7.01
C THR A 58 6.31 -4.86 6.96
N GLY A 59 6.98 -4.40 5.90
CA GLY A 59 8.43 -4.51 5.77
C GLY A 59 9.18 -3.89 6.95
N THR A 60 10.39 -4.39 7.20
CA THR A 60 11.25 -3.90 8.28
C THR A 60 12.08 -2.72 7.79
N ILE A 61 12.21 -1.69 8.61
CA ILE A 61 13.10 -0.55 8.35
C ILE A 61 14.40 -0.78 9.09
N TYR A 62 15.50 -0.78 8.33
CA TYR A 62 16.86 -0.97 8.80
C TYR A 62 17.68 0.32 8.64
N ASP A 63 18.66 0.50 9.51
CA ASP A 63 19.74 1.47 9.30
C ASP A 63 20.75 0.95 8.26
N ARG A 64 21.77 1.76 7.95
CA ARG A 64 22.83 1.42 6.98
C ARG A 64 23.69 0.21 7.37
N LYS A 65 23.79 -0.12 8.66
CA LYS A 65 24.52 -1.26 9.25
C LYS A 65 23.63 -2.49 9.44
N GLY A 66 22.33 -2.38 9.18
CA GLY A 66 21.36 -3.46 9.35
C GLY A 66 20.72 -3.50 10.73
N GLU A 67 20.84 -2.43 11.53
CA GLU A 67 20.13 -2.32 12.80
C GLU A 67 18.63 -2.15 12.54
N ILE A 68 17.78 -2.88 13.27
CA ILE A 68 16.31 -2.76 13.12
C ILE A 68 15.84 -1.47 13.79
N LEU A 69 15.22 -0.58 13.01
CA LEU A 69 14.65 0.67 13.48
C LEU A 69 13.15 0.55 13.74
N PHE A 70 12.46 -0.17 12.86
CA PHE A 70 11.02 -0.43 12.93
C PHE A 70 10.65 -1.73 12.24
N GLN A 71 9.75 -2.51 12.84
CA GLN A 71 9.18 -3.71 12.27
C GLN A 71 7.73 -3.90 12.73
N THR A 72 6.98 -4.75 12.04
CA THR A 72 5.65 -5.17 12.51
C THR A 72 5.68 -6.66 12.80
N LEU A 73 5.46 -7.04 14.07
CA LEU A 73 5.33 -8.45 14.45
C LEU A 73 3.89 -8.72 14.88
N ASN A 74 3.24 -9.70 14.27
CA ASN A 74 1.87 -10.12 14.60
C ASN A 74 0.87 -8.94 14.62
N GLY A 75 1.00 -8.00 13.67
CA GLY A 75 0.17 -6.80 13.60
C GLY A 75 0.49 -5.71 14.64
N SER A 76 1.55 -5.86 15.45
CA SER A 76 2.01 -4.83 16.39
C SER A 76 3.26 -4.13 15.87
N LYS A 77 3.22 -2.79 15.85
CA LYS A 77 4.35 -1.92 15.53
C LYS A 77 5.41 -1.98 16.64
N ILE A 78 6.63 -2.39 16.30
CA ILE A 78 7.76 -2.51 17.22
C ILE A 78 8.91 -1.66 16.69
N TYR A 79 9.48 -0.86 17.58
CA TYR A 79 10.63 0.00 17.29
C TYR A 79 11.88 -0.58 17.94
N ASN A 80 13.06 -0.04 17.60
CA ASN A 80 14.34 -0.42 18.20
C ASN A 80 14.24 -0.51 19.75
N GLU A 81 14.86 -1.50 20.39
CA GLU A 81 14.76 -1.71 21.84
C GLU A 81 15.37 -0.56 22.66
N ASN A 82 16.40 0.10 22.11
CA ASN A 82 17.08 1.21 22.78
C ASN A 82 16.27 2.51 22.68
N LYS A 83 15.86 3.05 23.83
CA LYS A 83 15.11 4.32 23.92
C LYS A 83 15.84 5.49 23.27
N ILE A 84 17.16 5.58 23.42
CA ILE A 84 17.95 6.68 22.87
C ILE A 84 17.91 6.63 21.35
N ILE A 85 18.12 5.45 20.76
CA ILE A 85 18.03 5.25 19.31
C ILE A 85 16.63 5.62 18.81
N ARG A 86 15.56 5.09 19.41
CA ARG A 86 14.18 5.42 19.00
C ARG A 86 13.89 6.92 19.01
N THR A 87 14.40 7.61 20.02
CA THR A 87 14.16 9.05 20.17
C THR A 87 14.99 9.83 19.14
N ALA A 88 16.24 9.43 18.92
CA ALA A 88 17.14 10.06 17.97
C ALA A 88 16.69 9.93 16.50
N VAL A 89 16.00 8.84 16.15
CA VAL A 89 15.50 8.58 14.78
C VAL A 89 13.99 8.80 14.62
N LEU A 90 13.33 9.40 15.63
CA LEU A 90 11.86 9.49 15.69
C LEU A 90 11.30 10.24 14.48
N HIS A 91 11.94 11.33 14.06
CA HIS A 91 11.45 12.17 12.97
C HIS A 91 11.68 11.52 11.60
N GLU A 92 12.75 10.73 11.47
CA GLU A 92 13.10 10.00 10.26
C GLU A 92 12.22 8.77 10.07
N ILE A 93 11.91 8.04 11.14
CA ILE A 93 11.09 6.82 11.09
C ILE A 93 9.60 7.12 11.15
N GLY A 94 9.21 8.05 12.01
CA GLY A 94 7.83 8.38 12.32
C GLY A 94 7.31 7.69 13.58
N ASP A 95 6.07 8.01 13.96
CA ASP A 95 5.41 7.55 15.17
C ASP A 95 4.32 6.49 14.91
N THR A 96 3.86 5.85 15.99
CA THR A 96 2.87 4.77 15.92
C THR A 96 1.56 5.22 15.28
N ASN A 97 1.16 6.46 15.53
CA ASN A 97 -0.12 7.02 15.08
C ASN A 97 0.00 7.75 13.72
N ASN A 98 1.17 7.74 13.09
CA ASN A 98 1.45 8.46 11.84
C ASN A 98 1.16 9.98 11.94
N ASN A 99 1.34 10.59 13.12
CA ASN A 99 1.31 12.05 13.28
C ASN A 99 2.51 12.71 12.56
N ILE A 100 3.63 12.01 12.46
CA ILE A 100 4.80 12.43 11.69
C ILE A 100 4.61 11.99 10.24
N VAL A 101 3.90 12.84 9.48
CA VAL A 101 3.51 12.56 8.08
C VAL A 101 4.71 12.44 7.14
N THR A 102 5.85 13.02 7.50
CA THR A 102 7.10 12.97 6.72
C THR A 102 7.99 11.78 7.05
N GLY A 103 7.64 10.97 8.06
CA GLY A 103 8.46 9.84 8.48
C GLY A 103 8.49 8.72 7.43
N ALA A 104 9.54 7.91 7.46
CA ALA A 104 9.76 6.82 6.52
C ALA A 104 8.58 5.82 6.47
N GLN A 105 7.90 5.58 7.60
CA GLN A 105 6.68 4.76 7.65
C GLN A 105 5.57 5.28 6.74
N VAL A 106 5.44 6.61 6.61
CA VAL A 106 4.40 7.26 5.81
C VAL A 106 4.89 7.44 4.37
N ALA A 107 6.11 7.94 4.19
CA ALA A 107 6.71 8.20 2.89
C ALA A 107 6.90 6.93 2.05
N PHE A 108 7.26 5.81 2.68
CA PHE A 108 7.49 4.52 2.01
C PHE A 108 6.39 3.51 2.27
N ARG A 109 5.19 3.96 2.66
CA ARG A 109 4.07 3.09 3.02
C ARG A 109 3.73 2.08 1.92
N GLU A 110 3.72 2.49 0.65
CA GLU A 110 3.42 1.59 -0.47
C GLU A 110 4.43 0.43 -0.58
N LYS A 111 5.73 0.75 -0.43
CA LYS A 111 6.82 -0.21 -0.45
C LYS A 111 6.75 -1.15 0.75
N LEU A 112 6.56 -0.60 1.95
CA LEU A 112 6.49 -1.35 3.20
C LEU A 112 5.26 -2.27 3.27
N ASN A 113 4.15 -1.85 2.67
CA ASN A 113 2.92 -2.65 2.60
C ASN A 113 3.00 -3.78 1.56
N GLY A 114 4.02 -3.79 0.71
CA GLY A 114 4.18 -4.76 -0.36
C GLY A 114 3.07 -4.71 -1.40
N TRP A 115 2.49 -3.52 -1.59
CA TRP A 115 1.53 -3.29 -2.64
C TRP A 115 2.25 -3.21 -4.00
N ASN A 116 1.67 -3.83 -5.01
CA ASN A 116 2.10 -3.70 -6.40
C ASN A 116 0.86 -3.52 -7.28
N MET A 117 0.97 -2.69 -8.32
CA MET A 117 -0.08 -2.47 -9.31
C MET A 117 -0.63 -3.75 -9.94
N PHE A 118 0.22 -4.76 -10.17
CA PHE A 118 -0.21 -6.00 -10.86
C PHE A 118 -0.73 -7.08 -9.91
N SER A 119 -0.14 -7.22 -8.71
CA SER A 119 -0.54 -8.23 -7.72
C SER A 119 -1.43 -7.67 -6.60
N GLY A 120 -1.73 -6.37 -6.60
CA GLY A 120 -2.47 -5.71 -5.52
C GLY A 120 -1.74 -5.80 -4.17
N ALA A 121 -2.49 -5.93 -3.08
CA ALA A 121 -1.95 -6.28 -1.75
C ALA A 121 -1.87 -7.81 -1.51
N TYR A 122 -1.97 -8.60 -2.57
CA TYR A 122 -1.88 -10.04 -2.44
C TYR A 122 -0.44 -10.46 -2.12
N ARG A 123 -0.21 -10.84 -0.87
CA ARG A 123 1.04 -11.47 -0.44
C ARG A 123 0.94 -12.97 -0.72
N PHE A 124 1.26 -13.37 -1.96
CA PHE A 124 1.36 -14.80 -2.28
C PHE A 124 2.49 -15.40 -1.46
N ASN A 125 2.13 -16.22 -0.47
CA ASN A 125 2.98 -17.14 0.27
C ASN A 125 4.37 -16.56 0.64
N GLN A 126 4.54 -16.11 1.89
CA GLN A 126 5.79 -15.55 2.44
C GLN A 126 7.06 -16.37 2.09
N LYS A 127 6.91 -17.67 1.80
CA LYS A 127 7.97 -18.61 1.44
C LYS A 127 8.48 -18.48 -0.01
N PHE A 128 7.71 -17.90 -0.93
CA PHE A 128 8.05 -17.76 -2.36
C PHE A 128 8.22 -16.31 -2.83
N SER A 129 7.81 -15.33 -2.01
CA SER A 129 8.01 -13.92 -2.33
C SER A 129 9.42 -13.50 -1.92
N HIS A 130 10.39 -13.63 -2.84
CA HIS A 130 11.74 -13.06 -2.69
C HIS A 130 11.78 -11.53 -2.69
N PHE A 131 10.62 -10.86 -2.73
CA PHE A 131 10.51 -9.41 -2.62
C PHE A 131 10.63 -9.00 -1.15
N LYS A 132 11.85 -8.64 -0.73
CA LYS A 132 12.06 -7.95 0.54
C LYS A 132 11.43 -6.56 0.44
N TYR A 133 10.30 -6.38 1.13
CA TYR A 133 9.64 -5.08 1.32
C TYR A 133 10.36 -4.20 2.33
N ASP A 134 11.54 -4.65 2.78
CA ASP A 134 12.38 -3.97 3.74
C ASP A 134 12.96 -2.67 3.15
N LEU A 135 13.13 -1.70 4.03
CA LEU A 135 13.68 -0.40 3.71
C LEU A 135 15.02 -0.24 4.42
N HIS A 136 16.10 -0.12 3.66
CA HIS A 136 17.40 0.25 4.20
C HIS A 136 17.58 1.77 4.07
N LEU A 137 17.74 2.44 5.20
CA LEU A 137 18.05 3.85 5.25
C LEU A 137 19.56 4.07 5.19
N THR A 138 19.95 5.26 4.75
CA THR A 138 21.36 5.68 4.75
C THR A 138 21.83 6.19 6.11
N LEU A 139 20.89 6.42 7.03
CA LEU A 139 21.18 6.87 8.39
C LEU A 139 21.86 5.77 9.21
N ASP A 140 22.69 6.20 10.17
CA ASP A 140 23.37 5.34 11.12
C ASP A 140 22.76 5.57 12.49
N ALA A 141 22.12 4.53 13.03
CA ALA A 141 21.36 4.62 14.28
C ALA A 141 22.25 5.05 15.46
N GLN A 142 23.50 4.59 15.46
CA GLN A 142 24.48 4.89 16.51
C GLN A 142 25.05 6.29 16.37
N LEU A 143 25.20 6.78 15.14
CA LEU A 143 25.60 8.17 14.93
C LEU A 143 24.49 9.13 15.36
N CYS A 144 23.24 8.82 15.03
CA CYS A 144 22.08 9.60 15.47
C CYS A 144 21.94 9.61 17.00
N SER A 145 22.11 8.46 17.67
CA SER A 145 22.06 8.39 19.14
C SER A 145 23.19 9.20 19.79
N THR A 146 24.38 9.20 19.19
CA THR A 146 25.52 10.01 19.65
C THR A 146 25.26 11.50 19.45
N ALA A 147 24.68 11.91 18.31
CA ALA A 147 24.35 13.32 18.05
C ALA A 147 23.20 13.85 18.92
N TYR A 148 22.32 12.98 19.38
CA TYR A 148 21.20 13.31 20.27
C TYR A 148 21.63 13.55 21.73
N THR A 149 22.74 12.94 22.15
CA THR A 149 23.22 12.96 23.54
C THR A 149 24.24 14.07 23.76
#